data_AF-A0A7Y9KK68-F1
#
_entry.id   AF-A0A7Y9KK68-F1
#
_cell.length_a   1.000
_cell.length_b   1.000
_cell.length_c   1.000
_cell.angle_alpha   90.00
_cell.angle_beta   90.00
_cell.angle_gamma   90.00
#
_symmetry.space_group_name_H-M   'P 1'
#
loop_
_entity.id
_entity.type
_entity.pdbx_description
1 polymer ?
#
loop_
_entity_poly.entity_id
_entity_poly.type
_entity_poly.pdbx_seq_one_letter_code
_entity_poly.pdbx_strand_id
1 'polypeptide(L)'
;MKNLVWFVLGLAGGFVLAHFVNKDPRGREVLADIDARIAEFTDRISAAYHEQEARFTEGAETATDAAAEAVAAASGSTASGDTDAAPKPAA
;
A
#
# COMPACT_ATOMS: atom_id res chain seq x y z
N MET A 1 -27.64 -27.91 30.03
CA MET A 1 -26.28 -27.81 30.61
C MET A 1 -25.12 -27.95 29.60
N LYS A 2 -25.30 -28.54 28.40
CA LYS A 2 -24.19 -28.80 27.46
C LYS A 2 -23.41 -27.54 27.02
N ASN A 3 -24.09 -26.43 26.78
CA ASN A 3 -23.44 -25.18 26.37
C ASN A 3 -22.57 -24.59 27.49
N LEU A 4 -22.99 -24.77 28.75
CA LEU A 4 -22.21 -24.36 29.91
C LEU A 4 -20.98 -25.24 30.08
N VAL A 5 -21.09 -26.54 29.82
CA VAL A 5 -19.94 -27.45 29.80
C VAL A 5 -18.94 -27.05 28.72
N TRP A 6 -19.39 -26.74 27.51
CA TRP A 6 -18.52 -26.24 26.44
C TRP A 6 -17.88 -24.88 26.77
N PHE A 7 -18.63 -23.98 27.40
CA PHE A 7 -18.12 -22.68 27.85
C PHE A 7 -17.02 -22.85 28.91
N VAL A 8 -17.27 -23.68 29.94
CA VAL A 8 -16.29 -23.96 30.99
C VAL A 8 -15.07 -24.70 30.44
N LEU A 9 -15.26 -25.58 29.46
CA LEU A 9 -14.15 -26.27 28.78
C LEU A 9 -13.28 -25.29 27.99
N GLY A 10 -13.88 -24.33 27.29
CA GLY A 10 -13.16 -23.25 26.61
C GLY A 10 -12.42 -22.33 27.59
N LEU A 11 -13.08 -21.96 28.70
CA LEU A 11 -12.49 -21.10 29.73
C LEU A 11 -11.32 -21.78 30.44
N ALA A 12 -11.48 -23.06 30.81
CA ALA A 12 -10.41 -23.86 31.40
C ALA A 12 -9.25 -24.07 30.41
N GLY A 13 -9.56 -24.33 29.13
CA GLY A 13 -8.55 -24.42 28.07
C GLY A 13 -7.75 -23.12 27.91
N GLY A 14 -8.42 -21.97 27.86
CA GLY A 14 -7.77 -20.67 27.79
C GLY A 14 -6.95 -20.33 29.04
N PHE A 15 -7.46 -20.67 30.23
CA PHE A 15 -6.76 -20.45 31.48
C PHE A 15 -5.50 -21.31 31.61
N VAL A 16 -5.54 -22.58 31.18
CA VAL A 16 -4.36 -23.46 31.17
C VAL A 16 -3.29 -22.91 30.23
N LEU A 17 -3.68 -22.46 29.02
CA LEU A 17 -2.75 -21.84 28.08
C LEU A 17 -2.08 -20.59 28.67
N ALA A 18 -2.87 -19.70 29.28
CA ALA A 18 -2.36 -18.51 29.96
C ALA A 18 -1.48 -18.85 31.18
N HIS A 19 -1.83 -19.90 31.94
CA HIS A 19 -1.08 -20.32 33.11
C HIS A 19 0.28 -20.94 32.75
N PHE A 20 0.33 -21.75 31.69
CA PHE A 20 1.58 -22.33 31.19
C PHE A 20 2.49 -21.26 30.56
N VAL A 21 1.92 -20.28 29.85
CA VAL A 21 2.67 -19.12 29.33
C VAL A 21 3.25 -18.26 30.47
N ASN A 22 2.52 -18.11 31.58
CA ASN A 22 2.94 -17.26 32.69
C ASN A 22 3.92 -17.93 33.67
N LYS A 23 3.92 -19.26 33.82
CA LYS A 23 4.78 -19.97 34.80
C LYS A 23 5.94 -20.77 34.23
N ASP A 24 5.95 -21.12 32.95
CA ASP A 24 6.97 -22.00 32.38
C ASP A 24 8.00 -21.19 31.57
N PRO A 25 9.33 -21.29 31.84
CA PRO A 25 10.36 -20.58 31.08
C PRO A 25 10.31 -20.89 29.57
N ARG A 26 9.80 -22.07 29.18
CA ARG A 26 9.57 -22.47 27.78
C ARG A 26 8.47 -21.65 27.09
N GLY A 27 7.50 -21.11 27.84
CA GLY A 27 6.44 -20.26 27.30
C GLY A 27 6.98 -18.95 26.71
N ARG A 28 8.05 -18.40 27.30
CA ARG A 28 8.71 -17.20 26.75
C ARG A 28 9.49 -17.49 25.47
N GLU A 29 10.11 -18.66 25.36
CA GLU A 29 10.81 -19.09 24.13
C GLU A 29 9.83 -19.32 22.98
N VAL A 30 8.68 -19.94 23.25
CA VAL A 30 7.62 -20.15 22.25
C VAL A 30 7.02 -18.81 21.80
N LEU A 31 6.77 -17.87 22.72
CA LEU A 31 6.31 -16.54 22.35
C LEU A 31 7.35 -15.79 21.52
N ALA A 32 8.64 -15.91 21.85
CA ALA A 32 9.70 -15.29 21.07
C ALA A 32 9.82 -15.87 19.66
N ASP A 33 9.65 -17.19 19.49
CA ASP A 33 9.63 -17.83 18.16
C ASP A 33 8.39 -17.40 17.35
N ILE A 34 7.23 -17.29 17.99
CA ILE A 34 5.99 -16.80 17.35
C ILE A 34 6.15 -15.34 16.93
N ASP A 35 6.68 -14.49 17.80
CA ASP A 35 6.91 -13.07 17.52
C ASP A 35 7.89 -12.90 16.35
N ALA A 36 8.98 -13.66 16.34
CA ALA A 36 9.95 -13.66 15.24
C ALA A 36 9.31 -14.04 13.89
N ARG A 37 8.46 -15.07 13.87
CA ARG A 37 7.73 -15.48 12.66
C ARG A 37 6.74 -14.44 12.19
N ILE A 38 6.02 -13.80 13.11
CA ILE A 38 5.07 -12.73 12.79
C ILE A 38 5.80 -11.50 12.27
N ALA A 39 6.95 -11.16 12.85
CA ALA A 39 7.79 -10.07 12.39
C ALA A 39 8.28 -10.33 10.96
N GLU A 40 8.85 -11.51 10.68
CA GLU A 40 9.31 -11.87 9.33
C GLU A 40 8.16 -11.84 8.30
N PHE A 41 6.99 -12.36 8.67
CA PHE A 41 5.81 -12.32 7.81
C PHE A 41 5.35 -10.89 7.52
N THR A 42 5.23 -10.06 8.55
CA THR A 42 4.82 -8.66 8.43
C THR A 42 5.81 -7.87 7.58
N ASP A 43 7.11 -8.07 7.79
CA ASP A 43 8.17 -7.39 7.05
C ASP A 43 8.12 -7.75 5.55
N ARG A 44 7.89 -9.02 5.22
CA ARG A 44 7.68 -9.47 3.83
C ARG A 44 6.46 -8.82 3.17
N ILE A 45 5.35 -8.72 3.90
CA ILE A 45 4.13 -8.08 3.38
C ILE A 45 4.33 -6.57 3.22
N SER A 46 4.95 -5.92 4.21
CA SER A 46 5.25 -4.49 4.16
C SER A 46 6.17 -4.15 2.98
N ALA A 47 7.22 -4.94 2.76
CA ALA A 47 8.10 -4.79 1.61
C ALA A 47 7.33 -4.90 0.28
N ALA A 48 6.47 -5.92 0.14
CA ALA A 48 5.65 -6.09 -1.06
C ALA A 48 4.64 -4.94 -1.27
N TYR A 49 4.09 -4.38 -0.19
CA TYR A 49 3.18 -3.25 -0.26
C TYR A 49 3.89 -1.96 -0.68
N HIS A 50 5.04 -1.65 -0.09
CA HIS A 50 5.84 -0.49 -0.50
C HIS A 50 6.37 -0.61 -1.93
N GLU A 51 6.69 -1.82 -2.39
CA GLU A 51 7.07 -2.06 -3.79
C GLU A 51 5.90 -1.79 -4.76
N GLN A 52 4.65 -2.04 -4.35
CA GLN A 52 3.48 -1.64 -5.13
C GLN A 52 3.25 -0.13 -5.07
N GLU A 53 3.37 0.48 -3.89
CA GLU A 53 3.20 1.92 -3.67
C GLU A 53 4.19 2.75 -4.50
N ALA A 54 5.44 2.30 -4.61
CA ALA A 54 6.46 2.90 -5.47
C ALA A 54 6.03 2.89 -6.95
N ARG A 55 5.51 1.77 -7.45
CA ARG A 55 5.02 1.65 -8.84
C ARG A 55 3.80 2.53 -9.11
N PHE A 56 2.89 2.67 -8.14
CA PHE A 56 1.74 3.55 -8.27
C PHE A 56 2.14 5.03 -8.30
N THR A 57 3.08 5.42 -7.44
CA THR A 57 3.59 6.80 -7.40
C THR A 57 4.32 7.16 -8.68
N GLU A 58 5.22 6.30 -9.15
CA GLU A 58 5.96 6.50 -10.41
C GLU A 58 4.99 6.59 -11.61
N GLY A 59 3.97 5.72 -11.65
CA GLY A 59 2.90 5.78 -12.66
C GLY A 59 2.08 7.07 -12.60
N ALA A 60 1.84 7.60 -11.39
CA ALA A 60 1.09 8.84 -11.20
C ALA A 60 1.91 10.07 -11.60
N GLU A 61 3.20 10.12 -11.27
CA GLU A 61 4.11 11.19 -11.68
C GLU A 61 4.25 11.22 -13.20
N THR A 62 4.51 10.08 -13.84
CA THR A 62 4.60 9.99 -15.31
C THR A 62 3.31 10.40 -16.02
N ALA A 63 2.14 10.03 -15.48
CA ALA A 63 0.86 10.48 -16.01
C ALA A 63 0.65 11.99 -15.84
N THR A 64 1.12 12.56 -14.72
CA THR A 64 1.02 13.99 -14.43
C THR A 64 1.94 14.79 -15.36
N ASP A 65 3.18 14.35 -15.57
CA ASP A 65 4.12 14.97 -16.51
C ASP A 65 3.58 14.93 -17.95
N ALA A 66 3.06 13.78 -18.39
CA ALA A 66 2.45 13.65 -19.72
C ALA A 66 1.25 14.59 -19.91
N ALA A 67 0.42 14.74 -18.87
CA ALA A 67 -0.70 15.68 -18.88
C ALA A 67 -0.22 17.14 -18.93
N ALA A 68 0.82 17.49 -18.17
CA ALA A 68 1.41 18.83 -18.18
C ALA A 68 2.01 19.19 -19.54
N GLU A 69 2.70 18.25 -20.19
CA GLU A 69 3.27 18.46 -21.52
C GLU A 69 2.19 18.62 -22.59
N ALA A 70 1.10 17.85 -22.53
CA ALA A 70 -0.04 18.02 -23.43
C ALA A 70 -0.69 19.41 -23.28
N VAL A 71 -0.82 19.91 -22.05
CA VAL A 71 -1.33 21.27 -21.77
C VAL A 71 -0.37 22.35 -22.26
N ALA A 72 0.94 22.15 -22.08
CA ALA A 72 1.96 23.07 -22.56
C ALA A 72 2.00 23.13 -24.09
N ALA A 73 1.91 21.99 -24.78
CA ALA A 73 1.84 21.89 -26.23
C ALA A 73 0.59 22.58 -26.79
N ALA A 74 -0.57 22.38 -26.15
CA ALA A 74 -1.82 23.06 -26.53
C ALA A 74 -1.73 24.58 -26.36
N SER A 75 -1.03 25.05 -25.33
CA SER A 75 -0.84 26.48 -25.07
C SER A 75 0.22 27.10 -26.01
N GLY A 76 1.32 26.39 -26.29
CA GLY A 76 2.42 26.84 -27.16
C GLY A 76 2.08 26.84 -28.65
N SER A 77 1.14 26.00 -29.10
CA SER A 77 0.67 25.99 -30.49
C SER A 77 -0.08 27.27 -30.90
N THR A 78 -0.51 28.11 -29.95
CA THR A 78 -1.24 29.35 -30.26
C THR A 78 -0.34 30.54 -30.63
N ALA A 79 0.99 30.38 -30.58
CA ALA A 79 1.94 31.48 -30.81
C ALA A 79 2.70 31.44 -32.15
N SER A 80 2.47 30.46 -33.04
CA SER A 80 3.08 30.45 -34.39
C SER A 80 2.02 30.31 -35.47
N GLY A 81 1.35 31.43 -35.73
CA GLY A 81 0.50 31.66 -36.88
C GLY A 81 0.65 33.12 -37.30
N ASP A 82 1.90 33.56 -37.50
CA ASP A 82 2.22 34.90 -37.96
C ASP A 82 1.60 35.17 -39.34
N THR A 83 0.94 36.31 -39.38
CA THR A 83 0.59 37.14 -40.52
C THR A 83 1.67 37.15 -41.61
N ASP A 84 1.31 36.90 -42.87
CA ASP A 84 1.98 37.58 -43.98
C ASP A 84 1.05 37.86 -45.18
N ALA A 85 0.90 39.15 -45.42
CA ALA A 85 0.61 39.87 -46.65
C ALA A 85 -0.49 39.40 -47.64
N ALA A 86 -1.62 40.12 -47.60
CA ALA A 86 -2.17 40.68 -48.85
C ALA A 86 -1.20 41.78 -49.36
N PRO A 87 -0.94 41.95 -50.67
CA PRO A 87 -1.94 42.59 -51.55
C PRO A 87 -1.90 42.20 -53.05
N LYS A 88 -3.06 42.19 -53.72
CA LYS A 88 -3.36 43.18 -54.79
C LYS A 88 -4.76 42.97 -55.41
N PRO A 89 -5.50 44.06 -55.67
CA PRO A 89 -6.69 44.08 -56.52
C PRO A 89 -6.35 44.40 -58.00
N ALA A 90 -7.35 44.23 -58.86
CA ALA A 90 -7.46 44.58 -60.30
C ALA A 90 -7.20 43.41 -61.27
N ALA A 91 -7.99 43.18 -62.32
CA ALA A 91 -9.23 43.78 -62.85
C ALA A 91 -9.87 42.75 -63.80
#